data_AF-A0A350D5Y7-F1
#
_entry.id   AF-A0A350D5Y7-F1
#
_cell.length_a   1.000
_cell.length_b   1.000
_cell.length_c   1.000
_cell.angle_alpha   90.00
_cell.angle_beta   90.00
_cell.angle_gamma   90.00
#
_symmetry.space_group_name_H-M   'P 1'
#
loop_
_entity.id
_entity.type
_entity.pdbx_description
1 polymer ?
#
loop_
_entity_poly.entity_id
_entity_poly.type
_entity_poly.pdbx_seq_one_letter_code
_entity_poly.pdbx_strand_id
1 'polypeptide(L)'
;MTRINWAGWLLFLFSLAFCLPAVVNGQQIASQVNVLVDGLPADETVANLVGLKPGDSISDYQLDQILKRLMRTGLYASADIYKSLDSQPVITINLKRNILIKGLKISAPAGPAKLIKSQLGYLRNGNSLDPAVKTRAINDIKNLLREEGWFFSGVEFEIKNLENSNLAEIEISLTDPKRLTIGQIRFEGKNILPEGQLEHLLEIKSGDFYLPKKLSRALDNVKKAYNELGYHWAEIKLSTESFDPARGTVDLRIFIDPAVRIHLEITGANLPLKLVQPVWEQRVFEEWALSEGEAVLLKHLRKKGYIFATVRSKIEKKENDFYVTYRVFQGTKFKIDEIQFKGNTAFDEKSLKKALGLGEKVLFFPYLDGQEIYELPEKVNLFYERQGFPQAKANLNFIRQDNSVRPIVFIEEGPRRIIKSLEIQGNNSVDSQEIMKEIKVRPGQPYYQPDLQQDLEKINLLYLNKGFRGTEINLDSIPDKDNNFDLVIKIAEGRRMKVANIFISGHQQTRRSLILKEVRLKPGDWAGYDRLLEAKRRLDSLGIFSEVKVEEQMAGPETVNVSVQVREGEQNYGSLGLGLETREEVRTIALWQNGLRPRITAEYIGSNFFRNA
;
A
#
# COMPACT_ATOMS: atom_id res chain seq x y z
N MET A 1 14.57 -8.15 -64.11
CA MET A 1 15.31 -7.31 -63.15
C MET A 1 14.29 -6.61 -62.25
N THR A 2 14.66 -6.39 -60.98
CA THR A 2 14.03 -5.54 -59.95
C THR A 2 12.68 -5.94 -59.33
N ARG A 3 12.82 -6.55 -58.15
CA ARG A 3 12.12 -6.42 -56.85
C ARG A 3 11.18 -5.21 -56.62
N ILE A 4 10.14 -5.48 -55.79
CA ILE A 4 9.69 -4.77 -54.56
C ILE A 4 8.31 -4.05 -54.52
N ASN A 5 7.59 -4.42 -53.45
CA ASN A 5 6.60 -3.75 -52.60
C ASN A 5 5.12 -3.59 -52.99
N TRP A 6 4.29 -4.18 -52.11
CA TRP A 6 2.90 -3.84 -51.87
C TRP A 6 2.79 -2.88 -50.68
N ALA A 7 2.14 -1.74 -50.91
CA ALA A 7 1.60 -0.83 -49.91
C ALA A 7 0.39 -0.10 -50.53
N GLY A 8 -0.68 0.10 -49.74
CA GLY A 8 -1.82 0.95 -50.09
C GLY A 8 -3.17 0.28 -49.78
N TRP A 9 -3.75 0.50 -48.59
CA TRP A 9 -4.72 1.57 -48.27
C TRP A 9 -6.12 1.31 -48.89
N LEU A 10 -7.17 1.00 -48.10
CA LEU A 10 -8.04 1.84 -47.26
C LEU A 10 -9.38 2.16 -47.96
N LEU A 11 -10.48 1.76 -47.29
CA LEU A 11 -11.89 2.17 -47.43
C LEU A 11 -12.66 1.86 -48.73
N PHE A 12 -13.77 1.13 -48.60
CA PHE A 12 -15.12 1.71 -48.79
C PHE A 12 -16.22 0.80 -48.21
N LEU A 13 -17.09 1.42 -47.40
CA LEU A 13 -18.39 0.94 -46.97
C LEU A 13 -19.41 1.25 -48.07
N PHE A 14 -20.16 0.27 -48.57
CA PHE A 14 -21.59 0.45 -48.84
C PHE A 14 -22.33 -0.89 -48.90
N SER A 15 -23.53 -0.86 -48.35
CA SER A 15 -24.46 -1.94 -48.06
C SER A 15 -24.97 -2.71 -49.29
N LEU A 16 -25.09 -4.04 -49.14
CA LEU A 16 -26.19 -4.78 -49.74
C LEU A 16 -26.71 -5.80 -48.73
N ALA A 17 -28.02 -5.71 -48.46
CA ALA A 17 -28.76 -6.63 -47.63
C ALA A 17 -28.68 -8.05 -48.22
N PHE A 18 -28.07 -8.96 -47.47
CA PHE A 18 -28.31 -10.39 -47.62
C PHE A 18 -29.01 -10.86 -46.36
N CYS A 19 -30.17 -11.49 -46.56
CA CYS A 19 -30.86 -12.28 -45.55
C CYS A 19 -29.85 -13.11 -44.77
N LEU A 20 -29.72 -12.83 -43.47
CA LEU A 20 -29.10 -13.73 -42.52
C LEU A 20 -29.79 -15.10 -42.68
N PRO A 21 -29.09 -16.19 -43.02
CA PRO A 21 -29.59 -17.48 -42.57
C PRO A 21 -29.61 -17.38 -41.05
N ALA A 22 -30.79 -17.51 -40.47
CA ALA A 22 -30.95 -17.61 -39.04
C ALA A 22 -29.93 -18.61 -38.54
N VAL A 23 -28.92 -18.14 -37.78
CA VAL A 23 -28.05 -19.03 -37.03
C VAL A 23 -28.98 -19.69 -36.04
N VAL A 24 -29.34 -20.93 -36.36
CA VAL A 24 -30.00 -21.85 -35.45
C VAL A 24 -29.08 -21.93 -34.25
N ASN A 25 -29.39 -21.16 -33.21
CA ASN A 25 -28.73 -21.23 -31.91
C ASN A 25 -29.25 -22.49 -31.20
N GLY A 26 -29.08 -23.64 -31.86
CA GLY A 26 -29.35 -24.95 -31.31
C GLY A 26 -28.17 -25.31 -30.43
N GLN A 27 -28.46 -25.69 -29.18
CA GLN A 27 -27.48 -26.29 -28.28
C GLN A 27 -26.75 -27.43 -29.01
N GLN A 28 -25.45 -27.24 -29.29
CA GLN A 28 -24.62 -28.31 -29.83
C GLN A 28 -24.36 -29.35 -28.74
N ILE A 29 -24.46 -30.62 -29.09
CA ILE A 29 -24.32 -31.75 -28.17
C ILE A 29 -22.98 -32.43 -28.40
N ALA A 30 -22.23 -32.68 -27.33
CA ALA A 30 -20.94 -33.36 -27.40
C ALA A 30 -21.13 -34.81 -27.88
N SER A 31 -20.57 -35.19 -29.03
CA SER A 31 -20.56 -36.60 -29.46
C SER A 31 -19.56 -37.42 -28.64
N GLN A 32 -18.41 -36.81 -28.33
CA GLN A 32 -17.32 -37.44 -27.59
C GLN A 32 -16.54 -36.39 -26.81
N VAL A 33 -16.06 -36.78 -25.62
CA VAL A 33 -15.22 -35.95 -24.76
C VAL A 33 -13.93 -36.71 -24.45
N ASN A 34 -12.82 -36.20 -24.96
CA ASN A 34 -11.48 -36.73 -24.71
C ASN A 34 -10.76 -35.81 -23.74
N VAL A 35 -10.26 -36.36 -22.63
CA VAL A 35 -9.42 -35.61 -21.69
C VAL A 35 -8.04 -36.22 -21.73
N LEU A 36 -7.05 -35.40 -22.09
CA LEU A 36 -5.64 -35.78 -22.18
C LEU A 36 -4.86 -35.04 -21.10
N VAL A 37 -3.96 -35.74 -20.41
CA VAL A 37 -2.98 -35.16 -19.49
C VAL A 37 -1.60 -35.49 -20.03
N ASP A 38 -0.81 -34.45 -20.33
CA ASP A 38 0.53 -34.57 -20.94
C ASP A 38 0.53 -35.44 -22.22
N GLY A 39 -0.57 -35.38 -22.99
CA GLY A 39 -0.75 -36.14 -24.24
C GLY A 39 -1.26 -37.58 -24.08
N LEU A 40 -1.46 -38.07 -22.86
CA LEU A 40 -2.01 -39.40 -22.57
C LEU A 40 -3.46 -39.30 -22.07
N PRO A 41 -4.31 -40.34 -22.28
CA PRO A 41 -5.66 -40.36 -21.72
C PRO A 41 -5.66 -40.14 -20.21
N ALA A 42 -6.50 -39.21 -19.75
CA ALA A 42 -6.63 -38.88 -18.34
C ALA A 42 -7.28 -40.02 -17.54
N ASP A 43 -6.89 -40.18 -16.28
CA ASP A 43 -7.57 -41.11 -15.37
C ASP A 43 -9.01 -40.68 -15.04
N GLU A 44 -9.81 -41.58 -14.47
CA GLU A 44 -11.21 -41.31 -14.13
C GLU A 44 -11.38 -40.13 -13.17
N THR A 45 -10.41 -39.84 -12.31
CA THR A 45 -10.48 -38.75 -11.33
C THR A 45 -10.40 -37.40 -12.03
N VAL A 46 -9.46 -37.27 -12.99
CA VAL A 46 -9.28 -36.08 -13.81
C VAL A 46 -10.43 -35.91 -14.81
N ALA A 47 -10.93 -37.00 -15.39
CA ALA A 47 -12.11 -36.97 -16.25
C ALA A 47 -13.36 -36.46 -15.51
N ASN A 48 -13.53 -36.85 -14.24
CA ASN A 48 -14.63 -36.37 -13.40
C ASN A 48 -14.50 -34.87 -13.01
N LEU A 49 -13.28 -34.33 -12.92
CA LEU A 49 -13.02 -32.89 -12.65
C LEU A 49 -13.48 -31.99 -13.81
N VAL A 50 -13.40 -32.49 -15.04
CA VAL A 50 -13.93 -31.83 -16.24
C VAL A 50 -15.45 -31.72 -16.17
N GLY A 51 -16.13 -32.79 -15.74
CA GLY A 51 -17.59 -32.78 -15.53
C GLY A 51 -18.42 -32.62 -16.81
N LEU A 52 -17.85 -32.95 -17.97
CA LEU A 52 -18.50 -32.96 -19.28
C LEU A 52 -18.57 -34.42 -19.77
N LYS A 53 -19.75 -34.88 -20.17
CA LYS A 53 -19.98 -36.24 -20.69
C LYS A 53 -20.49 -36.19 -22.14
N PRO A 54 -20.29 -37.27 -22.91
CA PRO A 54 -20.98 -37.43 -24.19
C PRO A 54 -22.50 -37.28 -24.01
N GLY A 55 -23.14 -36.47 -24.85
CA GLY A 55 -24.56 -36.14 -24.75
C GLY A 55 -24.89 -34.84 -24.01
N ASP A 56 -23.92 -34.18 -23.37
CA ASP A 56 -24.14 -32.88 -22.73
C ASP A 56 -24.24 -31.75 -23.76
N SER A 57 -25.10 -30.78 -23.49
CA SER A 57 -25.13 -29.52 -24.23
C SER A 57 -23.87 -28.71 -23.93
N ILE A 58 -23.20 -28.24 -24.99
CA ILE A 58 -21.96 -27.47 -24.90
C ILE A 58 -22.25 -26.01 -25.26
N SER A 59 -21.88 -25.10 -24.36
CA SER A 59 -21.72 -23.67 -24.64
C SER A 59 -20.29 -23.20 -24.37
N ASP A 60 -19.88 -22.13 -25.06
CA ASP A 60 -18.55 -21.53 -24.86
C ASP A 60 -18.34 -21.07 -23.40
N TYR A 61 -19.43 -20.64 -22.74
CA TYR A 61 -19.43 -20.32 -21.31
C TYR A 61 -19.09 -21.53 -20.43
N GLN A 62 -19.69 -22.70 -20.69
CA GLN A 62 -19.40 -23.92 -19.93
C GLN A 62 -17.95 -24.38 -20.13
N LEU A 63 -17.42 -24.28 -21.36
CA LEU A 63 -16.03 -24.61 -21.65
C LEU A 63 -15.05 -23.68 -20.90
N ASP A 64 -15.34 -22.38 -20.86
CA ASP A 64 -14.58 -21.39 -20.07
C ASP A 64 -14.64 -21.69 -18.55
N GLN A 65 -15.79 -22.07 -18.01
CA GLN A 65 -15.91 -22.45 -16.59
C GLN A 65 -15.12 -23.73 -16.25
N ILE A 66 -15.09 -24.70 -17.17
CA ILE A 66 -14.28 -25.92 -17.02
C ILE A 66 -12.79 -25.57 -17.01
N LEU A 67 -12.32 -24.76 -17.98
CA LEU A 67 -10.94 -24.26 -18.02
C LEU A 67 -10.55 -23.54 -16.73
N LYS A 68 -11.37 -22.60 -16.27
CA LYS A 68 -11.13 -21.85 -15.02
C LYS A 68 -11.09 -22.76 -13.80
N ARG A 69 -11.95 -23.78 -13.73
CA ARG A 69 -11.95 -24.77 -12.64
C ARG A 69 -10.67 -25.59 -12.61
N LEU A 70 -10.23 -26.09 -13.77
CA LEU A 70 -9.02 -26.89 -13.93
C LEU A 70 -7.77 -26.10 -13.58
N MET A 71 -7.63 -24.88 -14.14
CA MET A 71 -6.48 -24.01 -13.87
C MET A 71 -6.38 -23.63 -12.39
N ARG A 72 -7.51 -23.42 -11.71
CA ARG A 72 -7.51 -23.06 -10.29
C ARG A 72 -7.16 -24.21 -9.35
N THR A 73 -7.17 -25.47 -9.80
CA THR A 73 -6.67 -26.58 -8.97
C THR A 73 -5.19 -26.42 -8.63
N GLY A 74 -4.43 -25.64 -9.41
CA GLY A 74 -2.99 -25.50 -9.25
C GLY A 74 -2.22 -26.78 -9.59
N LEU A 75 -2.86 -27.76 -10.24
CA LEU A 75 -2.24 -29.02 -10.68
C LEU A 75 -1.72 -28.95 -12.12
N TYR A 76 -2.25 -28.01 -12.92
CA TYR A 76 -1.99 -27.90 -14.35
C TYR A 76 -1.42 -26.51 -14.70
N ALA A 77 -0.40 -26.52 -15.55
CA ALA A 77 0.26 -25.33 -16.08
C ALA A 77 -0.53 -24.72 -17.26
N SER A 78 -1.24 -25.56 -18.02
CA SER A 78 -2.18 -25.13 -19.04
C SER A 78 -3.32 -26.13 -19.20
N ALA A 79 -4.45 -25.62 -19.67
CA ALA A 79 -5.58 -26.41 -20.11
C ALA A 79 -6.09 -25.79 -21.41
N ASP A 80 -6.12 -26.59 -22.48
CA ASP A 80 -6.55 -26.18 -23.81
C ASP A 80 -7.78 -27.01 -24.21
N ILE A 81 -8.76 -26.40 -24.85
CA ILE A 81 -9.95 -27.11 -25.36
C ILE A 81 -10.04 -26.95 -26.86
N TYR A 82 -10.10 -28.07 -27.57
CA TYR A 82 -10.35 -28.15 -29.00
C TYR A 82 -11.76 -28.69 -29.25
N LYS A 83 -12.45 -28.08 -30.21
CA LYS A 83 -13.82 -28.43 -30.61
C LYS A 83 -13.85 -28.67 -32.11
N SER A 84 -14.36 -29.83 -32.55
CA SER A 84 -14.54 -30.08 -33.99
C SER A 84 -15.69 -29.25 -34.57
N LEU A 85 -15.63 -28.93 -35.87
CA LEU A 85 -16.60 -28.05 -36.55
C LEU A 85 -17.87 -28.78 -37.02
N ASP A 86 -18.08 -30.01 -36.57
CA ASP A 86 -19.19 -30.85 -37.02
C ASP A 86 -20.51 -30.51 -36.30
N SER A 87 -21.62 -30.97 -36.86
CA SER A 87 -22.96 -30.85 -36.24
C SER A 87 -23.07 -31.56 -34.89
N GLN A 88 -22.18 -32.51 -34.61
CA GLN A 88 -21.97 -33.13 -33.30
C GLN A 88 -20.49 -33.03 -32.88
N PRO A 89 -20.08 -31.94 -32.22
CA PRO A 89 -18.67 -31.66 -31.97
C PRO A 89 -18.02 -32.66 -31.02
N VAL A 90 -16.79 -33.08 -31.38
CA VAL A 90 -15.86 -33.77 -30.48
C VAL A 90 -15.10 -32.73 -29.66
N ILE A 91 -15.12 -32.86 -28.34
CA ILE A 91 -14.38 -32.00 -27.41
C ILE A 91 -13.13 -32.72 -26.95
N THR A 92 -11.97 -32.11 -27.18
CA THR A 92 -10.69 -32.61 -26.67
C THR A 92 -10.08 -31.59 -25.73
N ILE A 93 -9.92 -31.97 -24.47
CA ILE A 93 -9.30 -31.14 -23.43
C ILE A 93 -7.88 -31.64 -23.21
N ASN A 94 -6.90 -30.80 -23.47
CA ASN A 94 -5.49 -31.11 -23.27
C ASN A 94 -4.99 -30.37 -22.02
N LEU A 95 -4.60 -31.13 -21.01
CA LEU A 95 -4.08 -30.64 -19.74
C LEU A 95 -2.57 -30.87 -19.70
N LYS A 96 -1.80 -29.86 -19.30
CA LYS A 96 -0.38 -30.02 -19.00
C LYS A 96 -0.14 -29.87 -17.51
N ARG A 97 0.50 -30.84 -16.86
CA ARG A 97 0.76 -30.77 -15.41
C ARG A 97 1.73 -29.65 -15.06
N ASN A 98 1.62 -29.14 -13.83
CA ASN A 98 2.66 -28.30 -13.25
C ASN A 98 3.95 -29.09 -13.07
N ILE A 99 5.05 -28.52 -13.57
CA ILE A 99 6.39 -29.08 -13.41
C ILE A 99 6.89 -28.72 -12.01
N LEU A 100 7.41 -29.68 -11.26
CA LEU A 100 8.02 -29.45 -9.96
C LEU A 100 9.54 -29.55 -10.08
N ILE A 101 10.25 -28.75 -9.29
CA ILE A 101 11.70 -28.73 -9.26
C ILE A 101 12.19 -29.96 -8.49
N LYS A 102 12.96 -30.84 -9.13
CA LYS A 102 13.62 -32.00 -8.49
C LYS A 102 14.97 -31.63 -7.88
N GLY A 103 15.69 -30.71 -8.52
CA GLY A 103 17.05 -30.35 -8.16
C GLY A 103 17.49 -29.05 -8.79
N LEU A 104 18.44 -28.39 -8.11
CA LEU A 104 19.06 -27.14 -8.53
C LEU A 104 20.58 -27.33 -8.56
N LYS A 105 21.16 -27.21 -9.76
CA LYS A 105 22.62 -27.19 -9.99
C LYS A 105 23.04 -25.75 -10.31
N ILE A 106 24.06 -25.26 -9.61
CA ILE A 106 24.58 -23.91 -9.82
C ILE A 106 26.06 -24.04 -10.15
N SER A 107 26.42 -23.69 -11.38
CA SER A 107 27.79 -23.57 -11.86
C SER A 107 28.26 -22.11 -11.70
N ALA A 108 28.77 -21.80 -10.51
CA ALA A 108 29.30 -20.49 -10.16
C ALA A 108 30.34 -20.62 -9.03
N PRO A 109 31.19 -19.59 -8.80
CA PRO A 109 32.06 -19.55 -7.63
C PRO A 109 31.27 -19.68 -6.32
N ALA A 110 31.94 -20.15 -5.26
CA ALA A 110 31.30 -20.48 -3.98
C ALA A 110 30.46 -19.33 -3.37
N GLY A 111 30.88 -18.07 -3.56
CA GLY A 111 30.16 -16.88 -3.10
C GLY A 111 28.79 -16.72 -3.77
N PRO A 112 28.72 -16.46 -5.09
CA PRO A 112 27.47 -16.37 -5.83
C PRO A 112 26.58 -17.60 -5.68
N ALA A 113 27.15 -18.82 -5.72
CA ALA A 113 26.39 -20.05 -5.56
C ALA A 113 25.67 -20.12 -4.21
N LYS A 114 26.34 -19.73 -3.12
CA LYS A 114 25.75 -19.67 -1.78
C LYS A 114 24.65 -18.61 -1.67
N LEU A 115 24.84 -17.44 -2.27
CA LEU A 115 23.84 -16.36 -2.28
C LEU A 115 22.57 -16.79 -3.03
N ILE A 116 22.71 -17.30 -4.25
CA ILE A 116 21.59 -17.79 -5.07
C ILE A 116 20.81 -18.87 -4.31
N LYS A 117 21.51 -19.86 -3.72
CA LYS A 117 20.87 -20.96 -2.99
C LYS A 117 20.14 -20.51 -1.72
N SER A 118 20.66 -19.51 -1.02
CA SER A 118 20.07 -19.03 0.24
C SER A 118 18.90 -18.08 0.03
N GLN A 119 18.98 -17.18 -0.94
CA GLN A 119 18.00 -16.11 -1.15
C GLN A 119 16.90 -16.46 -2.14
N LEU A 120 17.14 -17.35 -3.12
CA LEU A 120 16.12 -17.75 -4.10
C LEU A 120 15.40 -19.02 -3.68
N GLY A 121 14.69 -18.92 -2.55
CA GLY A 121 13.97 -20.04 -1.94
C GLY A 121 12.93 -20.71 -2.87
N TYR A 122 12.39 -19.98 -3.85
CA TYR A 122 11.43 -20.52 -4.82
C TYR A 122 12.07 -21.47 -5.85
N LEU A 123 13.40 -21.49 -6.00
CA LEU A 123 14.11 -22.43 -6.86
C LEU A 123 14.48 -23.75 -6.16
N ARG A 124 14.08 -23.91 -4.89
CA ARG A 124 14.35 -25.13 -4.11
C ARG A 124 13.55 -26.32 -4.63
N ASN A 125 14.05 -27.52 -4.31
CA ASN A 125 13.40 -28.79 -4.59
C ASN A 125 11.97 -28.81 -4.01
N GLY A 126 11.01 -29.33 -4.79
CA GLY A 126 9.59 -29.47 -4.45
C GLY A 126 8.72 -28.29 -4.88
N ASN A 127 9.29 -27.14 -5.25
CA ASN A 127 8.51 -25.99 -5.71
C ASN A 127 8.01 -26.16 -7.15
N SER A 128 6.87 -25.54 -7.46
CA SER A 128 6.33 -25.50 -8.82
C SER A 128 7.12 -24.54 -9.70
N LEU A 129 7.44 -25.01 -10.90
CA LEU A 129 8.16 -24.30 -11.95
C LEU A 129 7.14 -23.62 -12.87
N ASP A 130 6.80 -22.37 -12.53
CA ASP A 130 5.95 -21.49 -13.34
C ASP A 130 6.68 -21.08 -14.65
N PRO A 131 5.99 -20.96 -15.80
CA PRO A 131 6.57 -20.49 -17.06
C PRO A 131 7.41 -19.21 -16.96
N ALA A 132 7.08 -18.30 -16.03
CA ALA A 132 7.80 -17.05 -15.80
C ALA A 132 9.01 -17.18 -14.84
N VAL A 133 9.22 -18.35 -14.22
CA VAL A 133 10.28 -18.58 -13.22
C VAL A 133 11.66 -18.32 -13.80
N LYS A 134 11.92 -18.71 -15.04
CA LYS A 134 13.22 -18.45 -15.70
C LYS A 134 13.52 -16.95 -15.74
N THR A 135 12.58 -16.14 -16.23
CA THR A 135 12.75 -14.69 -16.34
C THR A 135 12.88 -14.04 -14.96
N ARG A 136 12.02 -14.42 -14.00
CA ARG A 136 12.08 -13.95 -12.62
C ARG A 136 13.44 -14.29 -11.98
N ALA A 137 13.88 -15.53 -12.08
CA ALA A 137 15.15 -15.98 -11.55
C ALA A 137 16.35 -15.29 -12.15
N ILE A 138 16.39 -15.11 -13.46
CA ILE A 138 17.48 -14.35 -14.09
C ILE A 138 17.52 -12.92 -13.52
N ASN A 139 16.37 -12.27 -13.32
CA ASN A 139 16.32 -10.92 -12.75
C ASN A 139 16.71 -10.89 -11.27
N ASP A 140 16.21 -11.82 -10.46
CA ASP A 140 16.50 -11.88 -9.03
C ASP A 140 17.98 -12.20 -8.78
N ILE A 141 18.57 -13.13 -9.55
CA ILE A 141 20.02 -13.41 -9.54
C ILE A 141 20.79 -12.14 -9.91
N LYS A 142 20.35 -11.43 -10.96
CA LYS A 142 21.01 -10.20 -11.39
C LYS A 142 21.02 -9.14 -10.30
N ASN A 143 19.88 -8.92 -9.64
CA ASN A 143 19.75 -7.93 -8.58
C ASN A 143 20.56 -8.33 -7.35
N LEU A 144 20.38 -9.57 -6.88
CA LEU A 144 21.07 -10.10 -5.70
C LEU A 144 22.59 -10.03 -5.82
N LEU A 145 23.12 -10.49 -6.95
CA LEU A 145 24.57 -10.51 -7.16
C LEU A 145 25.14 -9.11 -7.33
N ARG A 146 24.42 -8.21 -8.02
CA ARG A 146 24.80 -6.81 -8.16
C ARG A 146 24.88 -6.10 -6.80
N GLU A 147 23.92 -6.35 -5.90
CA GLU A 147 23.93 -5.79 -4.55
C GLU A 147 25.17 -6.20 -3.74
N GLU A 148 25.68 -7.41 -3.99
CA GLU A 148 26.86 -7.98 -3.33
C GLU A 148 28.18 -7.71 -4.08
N GLY A 149 28.13 -6.88 -5.13
CA GLY A 149 29.30 -6.45 -5.90
C GLY A 149 29.79 -7.45 -6.95
N TRP A 150 28.96 -8.43 -7.31
CA TRP A 150 29.27 -9.42 -8.33
C TRP A 150 28.74 -8.99 -9.69
N PHE A 151 29.61 -9.07 -10.69
CA PHE A 151 29.31 -8.82 -12.09
C PHE A 151 29.57 -10.07 -12.91
N PHE A 152 28.80 -10.27 -13.97
CA PHE A 152 28.89 -11.41 -14.88
C PHE A 152 28.35 -10.96 -16.25
N SER A 153 28.84 -11.56 -17.33
CA SER A 153 28.44 -11.22 -18.71
C SER A 153 27.12 -11.87 -19.11
N GLY A 154 26.73 -12.96 -18.44
CA GLY A 154 25.49 -13.69 -18.71
C GLY A 154 25.04 -14.55 -17.55
N VAL A 155 23.73 -14.82 -17.51
CA VAL A 155 23.13 -15.87 -16.69
C VAL A 155 22.43 -16.83 -17.63
N GLU A 156 22.94 -18.04 -17.71
CA GLU A 156 22.28 -19.14 -18.38
C GLU A 156 21.39 -19.86 -17.37
N PHE A 157 20.14 -20.12 -17.78
CA PHE A 157 19.15 -20.81 -16.98
C PHE A 157 18.49 -21.86 -17.86
N GLU A 158 18.80 -23.11 -17.61
CA GLU A 158 18.25 -24.26 -18.32
C GLU A 158 17.29 -25.05 -17.43
N ILE A 159 16.21 -25.52 -18.04
CA ILE A 159 15.21 -26.38 -17.41
C ILE A 159 15.26 -27.71 -18.16
N LYS A 160 15.72 -28.76 -17.48
CA LYS A 160 15.81 -30.12 -18.02
C LYS A 160 14.64 -30.94 -17.47
N ASN A 161 13.58 -31.08 -18.27
CA ASN A 161 12.42 -31.90 -17.92
C ASN A 161 12.81 -33.38 -17.89
N LEU A 162 12.38 -34.10 -16.85
CA LEU A 162 12.57 -35.55 -16.77
C LEU A 162 11.50 -36.25 -17.62
N GLU A 163 11.92 -37.25 -18.39
CA GLU A 163 11.00 -38.05 -19.21
C GLU A 163 9.89 -38.70 -18.37
N ASN A 164 8.66 -38.68 -18.90
CA ASN A 164 7.47 -39.29 -18.30
C ASN A 164 7.18 -38.83 -16.85
N SER A 165 7.63 -37.64 -16.46
CA SER A 165 7.47 -37.11 -15.11
C SER A 165 7.11 -35.62 -15.15
N ASN A 166 6.36 -35.15 -14.15
CA ASN A 166 6.14 -33.73 -13.93
C ASN A 166 7.30 -33.07 -13.16
N LEU A 167 8.53 -33.57 -13.34
CA LEU A 167 9.71 -33.12 -12.60
C LEU A 167 10.73 -32.49 -13.56
N ALA A 168 11.42 -31.45 -13.13
CA ALA A 168 12.54 -30.85 -13.87
C ALA A 168 13.76 -30.57 -12.98
N GLU A 169 14.95 -30.67 -13.57
CA GLU A 169 16.19 -30.14 -12.99
C GLU A 169 16.46 -28.74 -13.53
N ILE A 170 16.81 -27.82 -12.64
CA ILE A 170 17.27 -26.48 -13.00
C ILE A 170 18.79 -26.46 -12.98
N GLU A 171 19.37 -25.93 -14.06
CA GLU A 171 20.80 -25.66 -14.14
C GLU A 171 21.02 -24.16 -14.39
N ILE A 172 21.84 -23.56 -13.53
CA ILE A 172 22.18 -22.13 -13.57
C ILE A 172 23.69 -22.00 -13.75
N SER A 173 24.12 -21.37 -14.84
CA SER A 173 25.52 -21.05 -15.12
C SER A 173 25.72 -19.53 -15.17
N LEU A 174 26.77 -19.04 -14.51
CA LEU A 174 27.19 -17.65 -14.62
C LEU A 174 28.39 -17.55 -15.57
N THR A 175 28.32 -16.65 -16.54
CA THR A 175 29.41 -16.39 -17.48
C THR A 175 30.34 -15.30 -16.91
N ASP A 176 31.62 -15.60 -16.80
CA ASP A 176 32.68 -14.71 -16.26
C ASP A 176 32.32 -13.98 -14.95
N PRO A 177 31.87 -14.69 -13.89
CA PRO A 177 31.53 -14.06 -12.63
C PRO A 177 32.78 -13.49 -11.95
N LYS A 178 32.82 -12.16 -11.78
CA LYS A 178 33.88 -11.42 -11.11
C LYS A 178 33.29 -10.54 -10.03
N ARG A 179 33.92 -10.53 -8.85
CA ARG A 179 33.59 -9.57 -7.82
C ARG A 179 34.40 -8.31 -8.07
N LEU A 180 33.73 -7.18 -8.24
CA LEU A 180 34.40 -5.95 -8.64
C LEU A 180 34.93 -5.20 -7.42
N THR A 181 36.09 -4.58 -7.60
CA THR A 181 36.64 -3.60 -6.65
C THR A 181 36.56 -2.20 -7.24
N ILE A 182 36.59 -1.18 -6.38
CA ILE A 182 36.66 0.21 -6.82
C ILE A 182 38.05 0.44 -7.42
N GLY A 183 38.11 0.90 -8.67
CA GLY A 183 39.34 1.27 -9.35
C GLY A 183 39.74 2.69 -8.96
N GLN A 184 39.19 3.69 -9.66
CA GLN A 184 39.39 5.10 -9.36
C GLN A 184 38.08 5.77 -8.93
N ILE A 185 38.17 6.71 -8.01
CA ILE A 185 37.07 7.62 -7.66
C ILE A 185 37.46 9.01 -8.19
N ARG A 186 36.60 9.61 -9.00
CA ARG A 186 36.80 10.96 -9.53
C ARG A 186 35.62 11.84 -9.14
N PHE A 187 35.91 13.07 -8.76
CA PHE A 187 34.88 14.07 -8.45
C PHE A 187 34.73 15.04 -9.62
N GLU A 188 33.49 15.29 -10.01
CA GLU A 188 33.12 16.21 -11.09
C GLU A 188 32.15 17.26 -10.56
N GLY A 189 32.05 18.41 -11.23
CA GLY A 189 31.15 19.49 -10.85
C GLY A 189 31.84 20.62 -10.08
N LYS A 190 31.10 21.30 -9.19
CA LYS A 190 31.58 22.48 -8.47
C LYS A 190 31.95 22.10 -7.04
N ASN A 191 33.06 21.37 -6.90
CA ASN A 191 33.53 20.91 -5.60
C ASN A 191 34.01 22.08 -4.75
N ILE A 192 33.47 22.20 -3.52
CA ILE A 192 33.86 23.23 -2.55
C ILE A 192 34.85 22.65 -1.55
N LEU A 193 34.69 21.37 -1.22
CA LEU A 193 35.61 20.64 -0.37
C LEU A 193 36.82 20.14 -1.18
N PRO A 194 38.05 20.19 -0.62
CA PRO A 194 39.22 19.55 -1.23
C PRO A 194 39.01 18.06 -1.43
N GLU A 195 39.57 17.50 -2.51
CA GLU A 195 39.39 16.08 -2.87
C GLU A 195 39.77 15.12 -1.73
N GLY A 196 40.89 15.37 -1.03
CA GLY A 196 41.28 14.52 0.10
C GLY A 196 40.28 14.50 1.26
N GLN A 197 39.49 15.56 1.45
CA GLN A 197 38.39 15.55 2.43
C GLN A 197 37.18 14.78 1.90
N LEU A 198 36.84 14.94 0.62
CA LEU A 198 35.76 14.17 -0.03
C LEU A 198 36.05 12.66 0.03
N GLU A 199 37.29 12.25 -0.25
CA GLU A 199 37.74 10.87 -0.12
C GLU A 199 37.59 10.33 1.30
N HIS A 200 37.92 11.13 2.31
CA HIS A 200 37.75 10.75 3.71
C HIS A 200 36.27 10.57 4.07
N LEU A 201 35.40 11.49 3.64
CA LEU A 201 33.95 11.48 3.92
C LEU A 201 33.21 10.31 3.27
N LEU A 202 33.68 9.84 2.11
CA LEU A 202 33.07 8.71 1.41
C LEU A 202 33.19 7.40 2.22
N GLU A 203 34.18 7.26 3.09
CA GLU A 203 34.45 6.01 3.83
C GLU A 203 34.62 4.77 2.92
N ILE A 204 34.90 4.99 1.63
CA ILE A 204 35.23 3.98 0.62
C ILE A 204 36.46 4.46 -0.14
N LYS A 205 37.33 3.53 -0.54
CA LYS A 205 38.57 3.84 -1.25
C LYS A 205 38.83 2.88 -2.41
N SER A 206 39.76 3.27 -3.28
CA SER A 206 40.33 2.38 -4.29
C SER A 206 40.79 1.06 -3.66
N GLY A 207 40.40 -0.06 -4.28
CA GLY A 207 40.66 -1.42 -3.83
C GLY A 207 39.56 -2.03 -2.96
N ASP A 208 38.62 -1.25 -2.41
CA ASP A 208 37.48 -1.81 -1.68
C ASP A 208 36.53 -2.54 -2.64
N PHE A 209 35.80 -3.55 -2.14
CA PHE A 209 34.74 -4.18 -2.94
C PHE A 209 33.65 -3.16 -3.28
N TYR A 210 33.28 -3.11 -4.57
CA TYR A 210 32.19 -2.26 -5.04
C TYR A 210 30.85 -2.79 -4.51
N LEU A 211 30.21 -2.03 -3.63
CA LEU A 211 28.92 -2.38 -3.03
C LEU A 211 27.96 -1.19 -3.17
N PRO A 212 26.88 -1.30 -3.97
CA PRO A 212 25.95 -0.18 -4.21
C PRO A 212 25.38 0.43 -2.92
N LYS A 213 25.07 -0.40 -1.92
CA LYS A 213 24.56 0.07 -0.61
C LYS A 213 25.61 0.88 0.16
N LYS A 214 26.90 0.51 0.08
CA LYS A 214 27.97 1.30 0.70
C LYS A 214 28.20 2.59 -0.05
N LEU A 215 28.16 2.56 -1.38
CA LEU A 215 28.26 3.77 -2.20
C LEU A 215 27.14 4.76 -1.90
N SER A 216 25.89 4.31 -1.78
CA SER A 216 24.77 5.18 -1.39
C SER A 216 25.04 5.87 -0.04
N ARG A 217 25.52 5.12 0.97
CA ARG A 217 25.88 5.70 2.28
C ARG A 217 27.06 6.68 2.18
N ALA A 218 28.04 6.37 1.33
CA ALA A 218 29.17 7.26 1.06
C ALA A 218 28.70 8.61 0.51
N LEU A 219 27.80 8.59 -0.48
CA LEU A 219 27.18 9.80 -1.04
C LEU A 219 26.38 10.58 0.03
N ASP A 220 25.64 9.88 0.89
CA ASP A 220 24.90 10.51 2.00
C ASP A 220 25.82 11.18 3.02
N ASN A 221 26.98 10.61 3.31
CA ASN A 221 27.97 11.21 4.21
C ASN A 221 28.52 12.53 3.64
N VAL A 222 28.86 12.54 2.34
CA VAL A 222 29.26 13.78 1.65
C VAL A 222 28.11 14.80 1.69
N LYS A 223 26.86 14.36 1.49
CA LYS A 223 25.69 15.23 1.55
C LYS A 223 25.50 15.87 2.92
N LYS A 224 25.69 15.12 4.00
CA LYS A 224 25.66 15.65 5.37
C LYS A 224 26.73 16.71 5.59
N ALA A 225 27.96 16.49 5.13
CA ALA A 225 29.03 17.48 5.25
C ALA A 225 28.70 18.78 4.49
N TYR A 226 28.12 18.70 3.29
CA TYR A 226 27.66 19.88 2.56
C TYR A 226 26.51 20.59 3.27
N ASN A 227 25.57 19.85 3.86
CA ASN A 227 24.49 20.42 4.68
C ASN A 227 25.03 21.21 5.88
N GLU A 228 26.07 20.70 6.56
CA GLU A 228 26.71 21.39 7.70
C GLU A 228 27.40 22.70 7.29
N LEU A 229 27.85 22.80 6.03
CA LEU A 229 28.43 24.03 5.46
C LEU A 229 27.38 25.05 4.99
N GLY A 230 26.09 24.71 5.06
CA GLY A 230 24.96 25.53 4.62
C GLY A 230 24.48 25.24 3.20
N TYR A 231 25.02 24.22 2.52
CA TYR A 231 24.56 23.80 1.19
C TYR A 231 23.46 22.75 1.30
N HIS A 232 22.33 23.12 1.91
CA HIS A 232 21.23 22.19 2.19
C HIS A 232 20.61 21.58 0.93
N TRP A 233 20.77 22.23 -0.22
CA TRP A 233 20.27 21.77 -1.52
C TRP A 233 21.34 21.15 -2.41
N ALA A 234 22.50 20.78 -1.84
CA ALA A 234 23.56 20.14 -2.57
C ALA A 234 23.09 18.83 -3.21
N GLU A 235 23.36 18.69 -4.50
CA GLU A 235 23.13 17.47 -5.28
C GLU A 235 24.44 16.69 -5.35
N ILE A 236 24.45 15.51 -4.73
CA ILE A 236 25.58 14.59 -4.76
C ILE A 236 25.07 13.28 -5.34
N LYS A 237 25.55 12.94 -6.54
CA LYS A 237 25.09 11.78 -7.28
C LYS A 237 26.24 11.10 -7.99
N LEU A 238 26.08 9.81 -8.22
CA LEU A 238 26.96 9.07 -9.12
C LEU A 238 26.62 9.44 -10.57
N SER A 239 27.58 10.05 -11.30
CA SER A 239 27.39 10.44 -12.70
C SER A 239 27.70 9.30 -13.67
N THR A 240 28.73 8.50 -13.41
CA THR A 240 29.12 7.39 -14.29
C THR A 240 29.76 6.24 -13.52
N GLU A 241 29.37 5.01 -13.88
CA GLU A 241 30.02 3.77 -13.49
C GLU A 241 30.74 3.19 -14.72
N SER A 242 32.07 3.27 -14.75
CA SER A 242 32.86 2.70 -15.85
C SER A 242 33.41 1.34 -15.44
N PHE A 243 32.81 0.29 -15.96
CA PHE A 243 33.21 -1.08 -15.68
C PHE A 243 34.40 -1.47 -16.55
N ASP A 244 35.47 -1.96 -15.92
CA ASP A 244 36.58 -2.65 -16.59
C ASP A 244 36.55 -4.14 -16.20
N PRO A 245 35.87 -4.99 -17.00
CA PRO A 245 35.78 -6.42 -16.73
C PRO A 245 37.12 -7.15 -16.82
N ALA A 246 38.10 -6.61 -17.57
CA ALA A 246 39.41 -7.23 -17.69
C ALA A 246 40.19 -7.10 -16.37
N ARG A 247 40.15 -5.89 -15.77
CA ARG A 247 40.77 -5.61 -14.47
C ARG A 247 39.93 -6.01 -13.26
N GLY A 248 38.63 -6.25 -13.47
CA GLY A 248 37.69 -6.53 -12.38
C GLY A 248 37.42 -5.29 -11.51
N THR A 249 37.48 -4.11 -12.12
CA THR A 249 37.34 -2.82 -11.41
C THR A 249 36.15 -2.02 -11.91
N VAL A 250 35.61 -1.16 -11.05
CA VAL A 250 34.65 -0.10 -11.43
C VAL A 250 35.27 1.25 -11.09
N ASP A 251 35.39 2.11 -12.09
CA ASP A 251 35.74 3.50 -11.87
C ASP A 251 34.46 4.31 -11.64
N LEU A 252 34.44 5.07 -10.55
CA LEU A 252 33.29 5.85 -10.10
C LEU A 252 33.53 7.33 -10.39
N ARG A 253 32.57 7.98 -11.04
CA ARG A 253 32.53 9.45 -11.15
C ARG A 253 31.38 9.98 -10.34
N ILE A 254 31.69 10.82 -9.35
CA ILE A 254 30.73 11.41 -8.44
C ILE A 254 30.59 12.88 -8.83
N PHE A 255 29.39 13.26 -9.25
CA PHE A 255 29.05 14.64 -9.53
C PHE A 255 28.53 15.32 -8.27
N ILE A 256 29.10 16.48 -7.98
CA ILE A 256 28.72 17.33 -6.86
C ILE A 256 28.35 18.71 -7.39
N ASP A 257 27.11 19.11 -7.14
CA ASP A 257 26.65 20.48 -7.30
C ASP A 257 26.18 21.02 -5.94
N PRO A 258 26.89 21.97 -5.32
CA PRO A 258 26.48 22.61 -4.08
C PRO A 258 25.15 23.38 -4.20
N ALA A 259 24.69 23.68 -5.42
CA ALA A 259 23.55 24.54 -5.70
C ALA A 259 23.72 25.93 -5.06
N VAL A 260 23.02 26.19 -3.96
CA VAL A 260 23.04 27.47 -3.23
C VAL A 260 23.42 27.24 -1.77
N ARG A 261 24.15 28.20 -1.20
CA ARG A 261 24.42 28.24 0.24
C ARG A 261 23.34 29.05 0.93
N ILE A 262 22.73 28.49 1.96
CA ILE A 262 21.64 29.14 2.69
C ILE A 262 22.18 29.58 4.04
N HIS A 263 22.19 30.91 4.25
CA HIS A 263 22.53 31.54 5.51
C HIS A 263 21.23 31.85 6.24
N LEU A 264 20.97 31.12 7.32
CA LEU A 264 19.82 31.34 8.18
C LEU A 264 20.21 32.27 9.32
N GLU A 265 19.46 33.37 9.47
CA GLU A 265 19.64 34.30 10.56
C GLU A 265 18.30 34.58 11.24
N ILE A 266 18.29 34.55 12.58
CA ILE A 266 17.17 35.02 13.39
C ILE A 266 17.62 36.27 14.14
N THR A 267 16.94 37.39 13.91
CA THR A 267 17.23 38.68 14.54
C THR A 267 16.08 39.12 15.45
N GLY A 268 16.37 39.98 16.43
CA GLY A 268 15.36 40.57 17.32
C GLY A 268 14.90 39.68 18.49
N ALA A 269 15.28 38.41 18.51
CA ALA A 269 15.16 37.53 19.68
C ALA A 269 16.27 36.47 19.69
N ASN A 270 16.72 36.06 20.88
CA ASN A 270 17.69 34.97 21.02
C ASN A 270 16.97 33.61 20.91
N LEU A 271 16.80 33.13 19.68
CA LEU A 271 16.17 31.84 19.36
C LEU A 271 17.15 30.95 18.59
N PRO A 272 17.14 29.63 18.84
CA PRO A 272 18.08 28.73 18.19
C PRO A 272 17.68 28.44 16.73
N LEU A 273 18.64 28.53 15.80
CA LEU A 273 18.44 28.32 14.36
C LEU A 273 17.88 26.94 14.00
N LYS A 274 18.17 25.92 14.82
CA LYS A 274 17.65 24.55 14.67
C LYS A 274 16.12 24.45 14.62
N LEU A 275 15.40 25.49 15.05
CA LEU A 275 13.94 25.55 14.92
C LEU A 275 13.50 25.66 13.46
N VAL A 276 14.21 26.45 12.65
CA VAL A 276 13.84 26.73 11.25
C VAL A 276 14.69 25.97 10.25
N GLN A 277 15.88 25.49 10.64
CA GLN A 277 16.77 24.73 9.77
C GLN A 277 16.09 23.56 9.03
N PRO A 278 15.26 22.70 9.67
CA PRO A 278 14.62 21.58 8.98
C PRO A 278 13.73 21.98 7.79
N VAL A 279 13.17 23.20 7.82
CA VAL A 279 12.33 23.74 6.74
C VAL A 279 13.15 23.95 5.45
N TRP A 280 14.45 24.18 5.59
CA TRP A 280 15.37 24.48 4.48
C TRP A 280 16.22 23.27 4.05
N GLU A 281 16.12 22.13 4.73
CA GLU A 281 16.88 20.90 4.43
C GLU A 281 16.45 20.21 3.13
N GLN A 282 15.24 20.50 2.64
CA GLN A 282 14.73 19.98 1.38
C GLN A 282 14.60 21.12 0.36
N ARG A 283 14.74 20.79 -0.92
CA ARG A 283 14.49 21.72 -2.00
C ARG A 283 13.00 22.01 -2.07
N VAL A 284 12.59 23.15 -1.51
CA VAL A 284 11.19 23.56 -1.36
C VAL A 284 10.92 24.88 -2.09
N PHE A 285 9.65 25.20 -2.27
CA PHE A 285 9.26 26.53 -2.73
C PHE A 285 9.60 27.55 -1.63
N GLU A 286 10.39 28.57 -1.96
CA GLU A 286 10.98 29.48 -0.98
C GLU A 286 9.93 30.24 -0.15
N GLU A 287 8.84 30.69 -0.78
CA GLU A 287 7.78 31.43 -0.07
C GLU A 287 7.05 30.55 0.94
N TRP A 288 6.89 29.26 0.62
CA TRP A 288 6.38 28.28 1.56
C TRP A 288 7.36 28.08 2.72
N ALA A 289 8.65 27.96 2.43
CA ALA A 289 9.70 27.76 3.45
C ALA A 289 9.79 28.93 4.43
N LEU A 290 9.67 30.15 3.91
CA LEU A 290 9.60 31.38 4.69
C LEU A 290 8.37 31.37 5.61
N SER A 291 7.19 31.08 5.07
CA SER A 291 5.94 31.04 5.83
C SER A 291 5.95 29.97 6.91
N GLU A 292 6.47 28.78 6.61
CA GLU A 292 6.60 27.68 7.55
C GLU A 292 7.60 28.03 8.67
N GLY A 293 8.74 28.62 8.33
CA GLY A 293 9.71 29.10 9.30
C GLY A 293 9.13 30.17 10.25
N GLU A 294 8.34 31.11 9.72
CA GLU A 294 7.60 32.09 10.52
C GLU A 294 6.64 31.41 11.49
N ALA A 295 5.85 30.45 11.00
CA ALA A 295 4.88 29.70 11.81
C ALA A 295 5.55 28.94 12.94
N VAL A 296 6.67 28.25 12.69
CA VAL A 296 7.44 27.52 13.70
C VAL A 296 7.96 28.45 14.80
N LEU A 297 8.54 29.60 14.43
CA LEU A 297 9.05 30.58 15.39
C LEU A 297 7.92 31.24 16.20
N LEU A 298 6.82 31.62 15.54
CA LEU A 298 5.64 32.18 16.19
C LEU A 298 5.05 31.21 17.20
N LYS A 299 4.87 29.94 16.79
CA LYS A 299 4.38 28.87 17.67
C LYS A 299 5.24 28.76 18.91
N HIS A 300 6.55 28.66 18.76
CA HIS A 300 7.50 28.56 19.88
C HIS A 300 7.46 29.77 20.83
N LEU A 301 7.35 30.99 20.28
CA LEU A 301 7.25 32.21 21.08
C LEU A 301 5.95 32.30 21.87
N ARG A 302 4.82 31.92 21.25
CA ARG A 302 3.52 31.85 21.92
C ARG A 302 3.53 30.86 23.08
N LYS A 303 4.20 29.71 22.92
CA LYS A 303 4.45 28.75 24.03
C LYS A 303 5.19 29.34 25.21
N LYS A 304 6.05 30.32 24.97
CA LYS A 304 6.82 31.01 26.01
C LYS A 304 6.08 32.20 26.64
N GLY A 305 4.86 32.51 26.19
CA GLY A 305 4.02 33.62 26.66
C GLY A 305 4.15 34.93 25.86
N TYR A 306 4.83 34.90 24.73
CA TYR A 306 4.92 36.05 23.80
C TYR A 306 3.78 35.98 22.78
N ILE A 307 2.58 36.29 23.25
CA ILE A 307 1.31 36.03 22.53
C ILE A 307 1.19 36.89 21.27
N PHE A 308 1.61 38.15 21.36
CA PHE A 308 1.61 39.10 20.24
C PHE A 308 2.94 39.15 19.49
N ALA A 309 3.78 38.11 19.62
CA ALA A 309 4.98 38.02 18.82
C ALA A 309 4.63 38.08 17.34
N THR A 310 5.46 38.78 16.57
CA THR A 310 5.37 38.81 15.10
C THR A 310 6.71 38.37 14.54
N VAL A 311 6.68 37.54 13.50
CA VAL A 311 7.87 37.16 12.75
C VAL A 311 7.67 37.65 11.33
N ARG A 312 8.68 38.32 10.80
CA ARG A 312 8.73 38.70 9.39
C ARG A 312 9.97 38.07 8.78
N SER A 313 9.80 37.37 7.68
CA SER A 313 10.89 36.77 6.96
C SER A 313 11.22 37.57 5.69
N LYS A 314 12.47 37.49 5.27
CA LYS A 314 12.95 38.02 3.99
C LYS A 314 14.04 37.10 3.48
N ILE A 315 14.07 36.91 2.17
CA ILE A 315 15.18 36.27 1.47
C ILE A 315 15.89 37.30 0.57
N GLU A 316 17.21 37.39 0.69
CA GLU A 316 18.06 38.14 -0.22
C GLU A 316 18.97 37.16 -0.97
N LYS A 317 18.88 37.17 -2.29
CA LYS A 317 19.71 36.32 -3.15
C LYS A 317 20.90 37.12 -3.66
N LYS A 318 22.11 36.66 -3.39
CA LYS A 318 23.36 37.27 -3.89
C LYS A 318 24.18 36.16 -4.52
N GLU A 319 24.32 36.20 -5.85
CA GLU A 319 25.04 35.16 -6.61
C GLU A 319 24.52 33.75 -6.26
N ASN A 320 25.31 32.95 -5.52
CA ASN A 320 24.99 31.59 -5.09
C ASN A 320 24.64 31.48 -3.59
N ASP A 321 24.49 32.60 -2.88
CA ASP A 321 24.14 32.66 -1.47
C ASP A 321 22.72 33.21 -1.27
N PHE A 322 21.93 32.50 -0.47
CA PHE A 322 20.61 32.92 -0.01
C PHE A 322 20.72 33.34 1.45
N TYR A 323 20.46 34.61 1.72
CA TYR A 323 20.41 35.16 3.07
C TYR A 323 18.95 35.21 3.51
N VAL A 324 18.58 34.28 4.37
CA VAL A 324 17.22 34.17 4.92
C VAL A 324 17.24 34.76 6.32
N THR A 325 16.60 35.90 6.48
CA THR A 325 16.52 36.59 7.76
C THR A 325 15.10 36.53 8.30
N TYR A 326 14.93 35.92 9.48
CA TYR A 326 13.71 36.00 10.28
C TYR A 326 13.86 37.12 11.30
N ARG A 327 13.16 38.23 11.09
CA ARG A 327 13.08 39.33 12.03
C ARG A 327 11.95 39.09 13.02
N VAL A 328 12.33 38.73 14.24
CA VAL A 328 11.41 38.42 15.33
C VAL A 328 11.17 39.67 16.16
N PHE A 329 9.92 40.04 16.32
CA PHE A 329 9.46 41.04 17.27
C PHE A 329 8.77 40.30 18.41
N GLN A 330 9.53 39.93 19.45
CA GLN A 330 8.99 39.12 20.55
C GLN A 330 7.87 39.84 21.33
N GLY A 331 7.91 41.18 21.38
CA GLY A 331 6.97 41.97 22.18
C GLY A 331 7.10 41.73 23.70
N THR A 332 6.11 42.17 24.44
CA THR A 332 6.02 41.96 25.89
C THR A 332 5.44 40.58 26.19
N LYS A 333 6.01 39.92 27.21
CA LYS A 333 5.44 38.68 27.73
C LYS A 333 4.22 39.00 28.59
N PHE A 334 3.10 38.35 28.30
CA PHE A 334 1.85 38.54 29.05
C PHE A 334 1.50 37.28 29.83
N LYS A 335 0.87 37.46 30.99
CA LYS A 335 0.13 36.39 31.66
C LYS A 335 -1.21 36.20 30.95
N ILE A 336 -1.59 34.95 30.73
CA ILE A 336 -2.90 34.62 30.12
C ILE A 336 -3.90 34.51 31.25
N ASP A 337 -4.90 35.39 31.24
CA ASP A 337 -6.05 35.29 32.12
C ASP A 337 -7.05 34.26 31.60
N GLU A 338 -8.14 34.07 32.34
CA GLU A 338 -9.19 33.15 31.95
C GLU A 338 -9.82 33.50 30.58
N ILE A 339 -10.01 32.49 29.75
CA ILE A 339 -10.72 32.62 28.46
C ILE A 339 -12.18 32.96 28.72
N GLN A 340 -12.69 33.91 27.95
CA GLN A 340 -14.12 34.22 27.88
C GLN A 340 -14.68 33.87 26.50
N PHE A 341 -15.89 33.34 26.48
CA PHE A 341 -16.64 33.12 25.25
C PHE A 341 -17.77 34.15 25.17
N LYS A 342 -18.03 34.68 23.98
CA LYS A 342 -19.12 35.61 23.70
C LYS A 342 -19.88 35.16 22.47
N GLY A 343 -21.21 35.27 22.48
CA GLY A 343 -22.07 34.84 21.38
C GLY A 343 -22.45 33.36 21.43
N ASN A 344 -21.95 32.60 22.43
CA ASN A 344 -22.44 31.26 22.73
C ASN A 344 -23.83 31.34 23.40
N THR A 345 -24.87 31.00 22.66
CA THR A 345 -26.25 30.94 23.14
C THR A 345 -26.78 29.51 23.21
N ALA A 346 -26.27 28.62 22.34
CA ALA A 346 -26.64 27.21 22.31
C ALA A 346 -25.99 26.39 23.43
N PHE A 347 -24.81 26.81 23.91
CA PHE A 347 -24.05 26.12 24.95
C PHE A 347 -23.63 27.09 26.05
N ASP A 348 -23.81 26.68 27.31
CA ASP A 348 -23.26 27.43 28.43
C ASP A 348 -21.72 27.38 28.42
N GLU A 349 -21.11 28.44 28.95
CA GLU A 349 -19.67 28.63 28.88
C GLU A 349 -18.89 27.50 29.57
N LYS A 350 -19.43 26.95 30.67
CA LYS A 350 -18.78 25.89 31.44
C LYS A 350 -18.75 24.58 30.65
N SER A 351 -19.87 24.22 30.01
CA SER A 351 -19.96 23.05 29.14
C SER A 351 -19.05 23.18 27.92
N LEU A 352 -18.99 24.36 27.30
CA LEU A 352 -18.10 24.63 26.17
C LEU A 352 -16.62 24.51 26.57
N LYS A 353 -16.22 25.10 27.69
CA LYS A 353 -14.87 24.97 28.26
C LYS A 353 -14.50 23.50 28.47
N LYS A 354 -15.38 22.72 29.12
CA LYS A 354 -15.15 21.29 29.36
C LYS A 354 -15.01 20.49 28.06
N ALA A 355 -15.86 20.75 27.07
CA ALA A 355 -15.83 20.04 25.78
C ALA A 355 -14.55 20.33 24.98
N LEU A 356 -14.01 21.54 25.08
CA LEU A 356 -12.76 21.95 24.44
C LEU A 356 -11.50 21.49 25.22
N GLY A 357 -11.67 20.75 26.32
CA GLY A 357 -10.56 20.34 27.18
C GLY A 357 -9.98 21.47 28.04
N LEU A 358 -10.68 22.58 28.15
CA LEU A 358 -10.32 23.74 28.96
C LEU A 358 -10.88 23.53 30.38
N GLY A 359 -10.33 22.55 31.09
CA GLY A 359 -10.78 22.16 32.44
C GLY A 359 -10.29 23.10 33.54
N GLU A 360 -11.12 23.27 34.58
CA GLU A 360 -10.92 24.18 35.72
C GLU A 360 -9.54 24.02 36.40
N LYS A 361 -9.00 25.16 36.87
CA LYS A 361 -7.71 25.30 37.58
C LYS A 361 -7.44 24.14 38.54
N VAL A 362 -6.53 23.24 38.16
CA VAL A 362 -5.80 22.45 39.16
C VAL A 362 -4.93 23.46 39.91
N LEU A 363 -5.11 23.56 41.23
CA LEU A 363 -4.26 24.38 42.09
C LEU A 363 -2.79 24.02 41.75
N PHE A 364 -1.94 25.02 41.46
CA PHE A 364 -0.54 24.93 40.98
C PHE A 364 -0.25 24.92 39.47
N PHE A 365 -1.25 24.89 38.58
CA PHE A 365 -1.00 24.74 37.14
C PHE A 365 -1.84 25.69 36.25
N PRO A 366 -1.29 26.84 35.79
CA PRO A 366 -1.93 27.68 34.79
C PRO A 366 -1.55 27.17 33.39
N TYR A 367 -2.33 26.25 32.81
CA TYR A 367 -2.06 25.70 31.47
C TYR A 367 -3.06 26.22 30.45
N LEU A 368 -2.82 27.42 29.96
CA LEU A 368 -3.20 27.79 28.62
C LEU A 368 -1.93 28.26 27.93
N ASP A 369 -1.40 27.42 27.05
CA ASP A 369 -0.29 27.79 26.19
C ASP A 369 -0.81 28.89 25.23
N GLY A 370 -0.02 29.96 25.02
CA GLY A 370 -0.39 31.00 24.07
C GLY A 370 -0.72 30.44 22.68
N GLN A 371 -0.06 29.35 22.25
CA GLN A 371 -0.36 28.66 21.01
C GLN A 371 -1.74 28.00 21.02
N GLU A 372 -2.12 27.36 22.13
CA GLU A 372 -3.42 26.69 22.24
C GLU A 372 -4.56 27.70 22.09
N ILE A 373 -4.39 28.93 22.58
CA ILE A 373 -5.37 30.02 22.42
C ILE A 373 -5.61 30.33 20.94
N TYR A 374 -4.56 30.44 20.14
CA TYR A 374 -4.68 30.73 18.70
C TYR A 374 -5.34 29.58 17.92
N GLU A 375 -5.31 28.36 18.45
CA GLU A 375 -6.02 27.20 17.88
C GLU A 375 -7.48 27.10 18.36
N LEU A 376 -7.89 27.88 19.37
CA LEU A 376 -9.24 27.81 19.93
C LEU A 376 -10.34 28.12 18.91
N PRO A 377 -10.23 29.16 18.05
CA PRO A 377 -11.28 29.44 17.08
C PRO A 377 -11.60 28.23 16.19
N GLU A 378 -10.57 27.54 15.71
CA GLU A 378 -10.75 26.34 14.89
C GLU A 378 -11.36 25.19 15.70
N LYS A 379 -10.88 24.96 16.93
CA LYS A 379 -11.46 23.94 17.83
C LYS A 379 -12.93 24.22 18.16
N VAL A 380 -13.28 25.49 18.35
CA VAL A 380 -14.67 25.94 18.56
C VAL A 380 -15.49 25.69 17.30
N ASN A 381 -15.02 26.10 16.12
CA ASN A 381 -15.72 25.86 14.86
C ASN A 381 -16.02 24.36 14.67
N LEU A 382 -15.00 23.51 14.84
CA LEU A 382 -15.16 22.05 14.73
C LEU A 382 -16.11 21.48 15.78
N PHE A 383 -16.07 21.99 17.01
CA PHE A 383 -17.00 21.59 18.06
C PHE A 383 -18.44 21.92 17.65
N TYR A 384 -18.71 23.17 17.27
CA TYR A 384 -20.03 23.63 16.85
C TYR A 384 -20.52 22.91 15.59
N GLU A 385 -19.66 22.71 14.60
CA GLU A 385 -19.96 21.95 13.38
C GLU A 385 -20.45 20.53 13.74
N ARG A 386 -19.74 19.84 14.65
CA ARG A 386 -20.15 18.51 15.15
C ARG A 386 -21.45 18.54 15.95
N GLN A 387 -21.79 19.67 16.59
CA GLN A 387 -23.07 19.89 17.26
C GLN A 387 -24.20 20.33 16.31
N GLY A 388 -23.91 20.43 15.01
CA GLY A 388 -24.90 20.70 13.96
C GLY A 388 -24.92 22.16 13.53
N PHE A 389 -23.88 22.93 13.80
CA PHE A 389 -23.75 24.33 13.40
C PHE A 389 -22.66 24.46 12.32
N PRO A 390 -22.93 24.04 11.07
CA PRO A 390 -21.89 24.00 10.02
C PRO A 390 -21.44 25.39 9.56
N GLN A 391 -22.17 26.44 9.92
CA GLN A 391 -21.85 27.83 9.59
C GLN A 391 -21.20 28.57 10.76
N ALA A 392 -20.87 27.87 11.85
CA ALA A 392 -20.29 28.49 13.02
C ALA A 392 -18.94 29.15 12.68
N LYS A 393 -18.75 30.38 13.15
CA LYS A 393 -17.50 31.13 13.00
C LYS A 393 -17.07 31.69 14.34
N ALA A 394 -15.89 31.28 14.77
CA ALA A 394 -15.23 31.80 15.95
C ALA A 394 -14.09 32.75 15.54
N ASN A 395 -13.98 33.86 16.24
CA ASN A 395 -12.92 34.85 16.10
C ASN A 395 -12.29 35.12 17.46
N LEU A 396 -10.96 35.22 17.49
CA LEU A 396 -10.21 35.47 18.72
C LEU A 396 -9.82 36.95 18.82
N ASN A 397 -10.17 37.56 19.95
CA ASN A 397 -9.75 38.91 20.35
C ASN A 397 -9.07 38.87 21.71
N PHE A 398 -8.37 39.95 22.07
CA PHE A 398 -7.69 40.08 23.35
C PHE A 398 -8.02 41.41 24.01
N ILE A 399 -8.31 41.40 25.31
CA ILE A 399 -8.34 42.60 26.15
C ILE A 399 -7.06 42.62 26.99
N ARG A 400 -6.30 43.71 26.89
CA ARG A 400 -5.10 43.91 27.71
C ARG A 400 -5.48 44.47 29.08
N GLN A 401 -4.91 43.90 30.13
CA GLN A 401 -5.08 44.35 31.52
C GLN A 401 -3.69 44.37 32.17
N ASP A 402 -3.03 45.53 32.18
CA ASP A 402 -1.67 45.68 32.69
C ASP A 402 -0.68 44.67 32.09
N ASN A 403 -0.23 43.68 32.89
CA ASN A 403 0.70 42.61 32.52
C ASN A 403 0.00 41.29 32.13
N SER A 404 -1.33 41.28 32.04
CA SER A 404 -2.11 40.14 31.59
C SER A 404 -2.94 40.46 30.34
N VAL A 405 -3.33 39.38 29.65
CA VAL A 405 -4.25 39.44 28.52
C VAL A 405 -5.38 38.46 28.76
N ARG A 406 -6.59 38.93 28.50
CA ARG A 406 -7.79 38.11 28.51
C ARG A 406 -8.19 37.76 27.09
N PRO A 407 -8.05 36.50 26.66
CA PRO A 407 -8.56 36.05 25.37
C PRO A 407 -10.09 35.99 25.40
N ILE A 408 -10.72 36.56 24.38
CA ILE A 408 -12.17 36.54 24.16
C ILE A 408 -12.43 35.90 22.80
N VAL A 409 -13.11 34.77 22.81
CA VAL A 409 -13.56 34.12 21.58
C VAL A 409 -15.00 34.55 21.30
N PHE A 410 -15.17 35.32 20.23
CA PHE A 410 -16.48 35.71 19.70
C PHE A 410 -16.98 34.61 18.76
N ILE A 411 -18.16 34.08 19.03
CA ILE A 411 -18.77 32.97 18.30
C ILE A 411 -20.03 33.48 17.61
N GLU A 412 -20.07 33.33 16.30
CA GLU A 412 -21.27 33.42 15.49
C GLU A 412 -21.73 31.98 15.24
N GLU A 413 -22.72 31.49 16.00
CA GLU A 413 -23.12 30.07 15.95
C GLU A 413 -23.74 29.68 14.61
N GLY A 414 -24.49 30.59 13.99
CA GLY A 414 -25.30 30.27 12.81
C GLY A 414 -26.49 29.36 13.12
N PRO A 415 -27.26 28.93 12.11
CA PRO A 415 -28.40 28.06 12.31
C PRO A 415 -27.97 26.63 12.65
N ARG A 416 -28.61 26.04 13.67
CA ARG A 416 -28.47 24.62 13.98
C ARG A 416 -29.23 23.80 12.95
N ARG A 417 -28.56 22.80 12.38
CA ARG A 417 -29.12 21.83 11.44
C ARG A 417 -29.14 20.46 12.09
N ILE A 418 -30.31 19.86 12.12
CA ILE A 418 -30.50 18.50 12.62
C ILE A 418 -30.94 17.57 11.49
N ILE A 419 -30.81 16.28 11.76
CA ILE A 419 -31.33 15.21 10.94
C ILE A 419 -32.79 15.03 11.32
N LYS A 420 -33.71 15.32 10.42
CA LYS A 420 -35.15 15.30 10.69
C LYS A 420 -35.75 13.92 10.48
N SER A 421 -35.43 13.30 9.35
CA SER A 421 -35.73 11.90 9.09
C SER A 421 -34.52 11.19 8.51
N LEU A 422 -34.51 9.87 8.69
CA LEU A 422 -33.57 8.97 8.05
C LEU A 422 -34.38 7.84 7.43
N GLU A 423 -34.35 7.75 6.12
CA GLU A 423 -34.97 6.70 5.34
C GLU A 423 -33.90 5.85 4.67
N ILE A 424 -34.09 4.53 4.67
CA ILE A 424 -33.23 3.59 3.97
C ILE A 424 -34.08 2.96 2.86
N GLN A 425 -33.60 3.04 1.63
CA GLN A 425 -34.28 2.53 0.44
C GLN A 425 -33.40 1.52 -0.28
N GLY A 426 -34.03 0.52 -0.90
CA GLY A 426 -33.37 -0.51 -1.71
C GLY A 426 -32.77 -1.67 -0.92
N ASN A 427 -32.88 -1.67 0.42
CA ASN A 427 -32.42 -2.75 1.30
C ASN A 427 -33.38 -3.96 1.34
N ASN A 428 -33.59 -4.62 0.21
CA ASN A 428 -34.53 -5.73 0.14
C ASN A 428 -34.05 -6.99 0.90
N SER A 429 -32.74 -7.17 1.02
CA SER A 429 -32.15 -8.39 1.59
C SER A 429 -31.66 -8.25 3.03
N VAL A 430 -31.51 -7.01 3.52
CA VAL A 430 -31.07 -6.70 4.88
C VAL A 430 -32.11 -5.81 5.54
N ASP A 431 -32.63 -6.25 6.68
CA ASP A 431 -33.67 -5.51 7.39
C ASP A 431 -33.16 -4.14 7.85
N SER A 432 -34.00 -3.11 7.71
CA SER A 432 -33.63 -1.74 8.07
C SER A 432 -33.22 -1.64 9.55
N GLN A 433 -33.81 -2.42 10.47
CA GLN A 433 -33.42 -2.40 11.88
C GLN A 433 -32.01 -2.94 12.10
N GLU A 434 -31.55 -3.88 11.28
CA GLU A 434 -30.18 -4.39 11.35
C GLU A 434 -29.18 -3.34 10.88
N ILE A 435 -29.48 -2.65 9.77
CA ILE A 435 -28.67 -1.51 9.30
C ILE A 435 -28.62 -0.41 10.37
N MET A 436 -29.78 -0.10 10.97
CA MET A 436 -29.88 0.90 12.03
C MET A 436 -29.04 0.53 13.26
N LYS A 437 -28.80 -0.75 13.58
CA LYS A 437 -27.94 -1.15 14.71
C LYS A 437 -26.45 -0.87 14.46
N GLU A 438 -26.01 -0.93 13.20
CA GLU A 438 -24.60 -0.71 12.83
C GLU A 438 -24.23 0.77 12.74
N ILE A 439 -25.18 1.62 12.34
CA ILE A 439 -24.97 3.06 12.22
C ILE A 439 -25.29 3.78 13.53
N LYS A 440 -24.61 4.90 13.79
CA LYS A 440 -24.79 5.72 14.99
C LYS A 440 -25.82 6.83 14.80
N VAL A 441 -25.95 7.32 13.58
CA VAL A 441 -26.79 8.46 13.24
C VAL A 441 -28.28 8.15 13.45
N ARG A 442 -29.01 9.08 14.06
CA ARG A 442 -30.45 9.00 14.33
C ARG A 442 -31.17 10.31 14.03
N PRO A 443 -32.46 10.27 13.67
CA PRO A 443 -33.31 11.46 13.68
C PRO A 443 -33.25 12.21 15.02
N GLY A 444 -33.27 13.53 14.95
CA GLY A 444 -33.10 14.45 16.08
C GLY A 444 -31.64 14.77 16.43
N GLN A 445 -30.65 14.05 15.88
CA GLN A 445 -29.24 14.34 16.10
C GLN A 445 -28.73 15.48 15.20
N PRO A 446 -27.60 16.13 15.58
CA PRO A 446 -26.89 17.05 14.71
C PRO A 446 -26.56 16.49 13.33
N TYR A 447 -26.69 17.31 12.29
CA TYR A 447 -26.15 16.97 10.98
C TYR A 447 -24.64 17.22 10.96
N TYR A 448 -23.85 16.15 10.81
CA TYR A 448 -22.40 16.20 10.66
C TYR A 448 -21.93 15.20 9.60
N GLN A 449 -21.41 15.71 8.49
CA GLN A 449 -21.10 14.92 7.29
C GLN A 449 -20.06 13.80 7.51
N PRO A 450 -18.97 14.01 8.29
CA PRO A 450 -18.01 12.94 8.56
C PRO A 450 -18.60 11.74 9.31
N ASP A 451 -19.54 11.96 10.24
CA ASP A 451 -20.21 10.86 10.95
C ASP A 451 -21.09 10.04 9.99
N LEU A 452 -21.75 10.71 9.02
CA LEU A 452 -22.54 10.05 7.97
C LEU A 452 -21.65 9.17 7.08
N GLN A 453 -20.50 9.69 6.64
CA GLN A 453 -19.56 8.91 5.82
C GLN A 453 -19.07 7.65 6.53
N GLN A 454 -18.73 7.76 7.81
CA GLN A 454 -18.33 6.60 8.62
C GLN A 454 -19.46 5.57 8.73
N ASP A 455 -20.70 6.03 8.87
CA ASP A 455 -21.85 5.13 8.93
C ASP A 455 -22.10 4.45 7.57
N LEU A 456 -21.99 5.14 6.43
CA LEU A 456 -22.08 4.52 5.10
C LEU A 456 -21.04 3.40 4.90
N GLU A 457 -19.80 3.61 5.36
CA GLU A 457 -18.76 2.55 5.34
C GLU A 457 -19.16 1.32 6.15
N LYS A 458 -19.79 1.49 7.32
CA LYS A 458 -20.28 0.37 8.13
C LYS A 458 -21.42 -0.37 7.44
N ILE A 459 -22.34 0.34 6.78
CA ILE A 459 -23.39 -0.31 5.99
C ILE A 459 -22.75 -1.17 4.89
N ASN A 460 -21.78 -0.63 4.15
CA ASN A 460 -21.09 -1.40 3.12
C ASN A 460 -20.41 -2.65 3.70
N LEU A 461 -19.73 -2.52 4.85
CA LEU A 461 -19.14 -3.66 5.55
C LEU A 461 -20.17 -4.70 6.00
N LEU A 462 -21.34 -4.27 6.50
CA LEU A 462 -22.44 -5.17 6.86
C LEU A 462 -22.89 -6.02 5.65
N TYR A 463 -23.05 -5.39 4.48
CA TYR A 463 -23.37 -6.09 3.24
C TYR A 463 -22.27 -7.08 2.82
N LEU A 464 -21.00 -6.66 2.88
CA LEU A 464 -19.86 -7.53 2.60
C LEU A 464 -19.81 -8.76 3.52
N ASN A 465 -20.09 -8.57 4.82
CA ASN A 465 -20.16 -9.64 5.83
C ASN A 465 -21.34 -10.59 5.60
N LYS A 466 -22.44 -10.10 5.04
CA LYS A 466 -23.58 -10.96 4.62
C LYS A 466 -23.34 -11.68 3.29
N GLY A 467 -22.22 -11.40 2.63
CA GLY A 467 -21.79 -12.02 1.39
C GLY A 467 -22.22 -11.29 0.12
N PHE A 468 -22.69 -10.04 0.23
CA PHE A 468 -22.99 -9.22 -0.95
C PHE A 468 -21.71 -8.67 -1.58
N ARG A 469 -21.67 -8.57 -2.91
CA ARG A 469 -20.57 -7.96 -3.68
C ARG A 469 -21.13 -7.02 -4.73
N GLY A 470 -20.47 -5.86 -4.90
CA GLY A 470 -20.96 -4.80 -5.80
C GLY A 470 -22.16 -4.05 -5.24
N THR A 471 -22.21 -3.84 -3.91
CA THR A 471 -23.24 -2.98 -3.30
C THR A 471 -22.82 -1.52 -3.47
N GLU A 472 -23.73 -0.70 -3.99
CA GLU A 472 -23.53 0.74 -4.12
C GLU A 472 -24.42 1.47 -3.14
N ILE A 473 -23.86 2.42 -2.39
CA ILE A 473 -24.58 3.16 -1.35
C ILE A 473 -24.42 4.64 -1.64
N ASN A 474 -25.55 5.31 -1.85
CA ASN A 474 -25.62 6.75 -2.08
C ASN A 474 -26.43 7.41 -0.96
N LEU A 475 -26.02 8.62 -0.57
CA LEU A 475 -26.72 9.42 0.45
C LEU A 475 -27.25 10.70 -0.21
N ASP A 476 -28.57 10.82 -0.25
CA ASP A 476 -29.23 12.07 -0.61
C ASP A 476 -29.55 12.85 0.67
N SER A 477 -29.08 14.11 0.73
CA SER A 477 -29.35 15.03 1.83
C SER A 477 -30.27 16.15 1.33
N ILE A 478 -31.56 16.06 1.66
CA ILE A 478 -32.57 17.00 1.17
C ILE A 478 -32.81 18.06 2.26
N PRO A 479 -32.48 19.34 2.02
CA PRO A 479 -32.77 20.38 2.99
C PRO A 479 -34.27 20.70 3.01
N ASP A 480 -34.84 20.83 4.20
CA ASP A 480 -36.20 21.32 4.38
C ASP A 480 -36.26 22.85 4.47
N LYS A 481 -37.46 23.40 4.67
CA LYS A 481 -37.69 24.87 4.75
C LYS A 481 -36.94 25.53 5.93
N ASP A 482 -36.64 24.77 6.98
CA ASP A 482 -35.93 25.22 8.17
C ASP A 482 -34.42 24.88 8.11
N ASN A 483 -33.93 24.43 6.94
CA ASN A 483 -32.57 23.94 6.69
C ASN A 483 -32.15 22.72 7.53
N ASN A 484 -33.12 21.95 8.04
CA ASN A 484 -32.87 20.59 8.54
C ASN A 484 -32.75 19.62 7.36
N PHE A 485 -32.15 18.46 7.60
CA PHE A 485 -31.92 17.49 6.53
C PHE A 485 -32.79 16.25 6.71
N ASP A 486 -33.55 15.95 5.65
CA ASP A 486 -34.14 14.63 5.44
C ASP A 486 -33.11 13.78 4.68
N LEU A 487 -32.64 12.72 5.32
CA LEU A 487 -31.61 11.85 4.77
C LEU A 487 -32.23 10.61 4.15
N VAL A 488 -31.85 10.32 2.91
CA VAL A 488 -32.26 9.10 2.20
C VAL A 488 -31.01 8.32 1.81
N ILE A 489 -30.79 7.18 2.46
CA ILE A 489 -29.74 6.23 2.11
C ILE A 489 -30.30 5.30 1.05
N LYS A 490 -29.83 5.45 -0.18
CA LYS A 490 -30.20 4.59 -1.32
C LYS A 490 -29.16 3.50 -1.47
N ILE A 491 -29.60 2.25 -1.29
CA ILE A 491 -28.77 1.06 -1.40
C ILE A 491 -29.16 0.31 -2.66
N ALA A 492 -28.25 0.26 -3.62
CA ALA A 492 -28.33 -0.68 -4.73
C ALA A 492 -27.60 -1.96 -4.29
N GLU A 493 -28.38 -2.95 -3.84
CA GLU A 493 -27.84 -4.22 -3.37
C GLU A 493 -27.10 -4.95 -4.49
N GLY A 494 -25.90 -5.43 -4.16
CA GLY A 494 -25.13 -6.27 -5.05
C GLY A 494 -25.64 -7.71 -5.11
N ARG A 495 -24.81 -8.62 -5.62
CA ARG A 495 -25.15 -10.04 -5.66
C ARG A 495 -24.69 -10.74 -4.39
N ARG A 496 -25.55 -11.58 -3.81
CA ARG A 496 -25.21 -12.37 -2.63
C ARG A 496 -24.52 -13.67 -3.05
N MET A 497 -23.30 -13.86 -2.55
CA MET A 497 -22.41 -14.92 -3.01
C MET A 497 -22.41 -16.10 -2.04
N LYS A 498 -22.59 -17.32 -2.56
CA LYS A 498 -22.37 -18.58 -1.83
C LYS A 498 -21.00 -19.18 -2.11
N VAL A 499 -20.43 -19.85 -1.13
CA VAL A 499 -19.23 -20.65 -1.30
C VAL A 499 -19.59 -21.91 -2.09
N ALA A 500 -19.11 -22.03 -3.32
CA ALA A 500 -19.29 -23.23 -4.14
C ALA A 500 -18.31 -24.33 -3.72
N ASN A 501 -17.01 -24.01 -3.61
CA ASN A 501 -15.98 -24.95 -3.18
C ASN A 501 -14.90 -24.23 -2.39
N ILE A 502 -14.20 -25.00 -1.56
CA ILE A 502 -13.02 -24.55 -0.81
C ILE A 502 -11.83 -25.35 -1.31
N PHE A 503 -10.90 -24.66 -1.95
CA PHE A 503 -9.65 -25.22 -2.41
C PHE A 503 -8.59 -24.92 -1.37
N ILE A 504 -7.81 -25.94 -1.02
CA ILE A 504 -6.67 -25.78 -0.12
C ILE A 504 -5.44 -26.25 -0.86
N SER A 505 -4.40 -25.42 -0.89
CA SER A 505 -3.14 -25.71 -1.56
C SER A 505 -1.94 -25.31 -0.69
N GLY A 506 -0.79 -25.93 -0.98
CA GLY A 506 0.48 -25.66 -0.29
C GLY A 506 0.66 -26.33 1.08
N HIS A 507 -0.27 -27.21 1.48
CA HIS A 507 -0.06 -28.13 2.59
C HIS A 507 0.68 -29.39 2.11
N GLN A 508 1.81 -29.73 2.73
CA GLN A 508 2.60 -30.93 2.39
C GLN A 508 2.61 -31.91 3.57
N GLN A 509 2.87 -31.43 4.78
CA GLN A 509 2.91 -32.22 6.01
C GLN A 509 1.61 -32.09 6.81
N THR A 510 0.99 -30.91 6.77
CA THR A 510 -0.22 -30.60 7.52
C THR A 510 -1.42 -31.26 6.85
N ARG A 511 -2.20 -31.99 7.65
CA ARG A 511 -3.39 -32.67 7.16
C ARG A 511 -4.43 -31.64 6.67
N ARG A 512 -4.96 -31.84 5.47
CA ARG A 512 -6.03 -31.02 4.88
C ARG A 512 -7.23 -30.86 5.83
N SER A 513 -7.57 -31.91 6.57
CA SER A 513 -8.68 -31.90 7.53
C SER A 513 -8.49 -30.89 8.67
N LEU A 514 -7.24 -30.65 9.11
CA LEU A 514 -6.94 -29.64 10.13
C LEU A 514 -7.15 -28.22 9.57
N ILE A 515 -6.69 -27.97 8.35
CA ILE A 515 -6.87 -26.67 7.68
C ILE A 515 -8.37 -26.39 7.45
N LEU A 516 -9.12 -27.37 6.94
CA LEU A 516 -10.58 -27.25 6.79
C LEU A 516 -11.28 -26.98 8.13
N LYS A 517 -10.81 -27.59 9.22
CA LYS A 517 -11.37 -27.39 10.56
C LYS A 517 -11.21 -25.94 11.03
N GLU A 518 -10.07 -25.30 10.74
CA GLU A 518 -9.84 -23.90 11.14
C GLU A 518 -10.54 -22.89 10.24
N VAL A 519 -10.66 -23.19 8.94
CA VAL A 519 -11.37 -22.34 7.97
C VAL A 519 -12.84 -22.12 8.37
N ARG A 520 -13.51 -23.13 8.96
CA ARG A 520 -14.92 -23.08 9.41
C ARG A 520 -15.92 -22.51 8.39
N LEU A 521 -15.61 -22.64 7.11
CA LEU A 521 -16.51 -22.42 5.99
C LEU A 521 -16.76 -23.76 5.30
N LYS A 522 -17.94 -23.92 4.72
CA LYS A 522 -18.30 -25.09 3.92
C LYS A 522 -18.93 -24.68 2.59
N PRO A 523 -18.82 -25.51 1.55
CA PRO A 523 -19.67 -25.40 0.37
C PRO A 523 -21.14 -25.23 0.75
N GLY A 524 -21.82 -24.25 0.15
CA GLY A 524 -23.20 -23.86 0.44
C GLY A 524 -23.34 -22.67 1.40
N ASP A 525 -22.31 -22.36 2.20
CA ASP A 525 -22.34 -21.20 3.11
C ASP A 525 -22.33 -19.88 2.36
N TRP A 526 -22.81 -18.81 2.99
CA TRP A 526 -22.64 -17.45 2.47
C TRP A 526 -21.17 -17.01 2.58
N ALA A 527 -20.65 -16.38 1.54
CA ALA A 527 -19.27 -15.90 1.46
C ALA A 527 -19.09 -14.55 2.16
N GLY A 528 -19.34 -14.53 3.47
CA GLY A 528 -19.16 -13.35 4.32
C GLY A 528 -17.69 -12.94 4.42
N TYR A 529 -17.41 -11.65 4.23
CA TYR A 529 -16.06 -11.10 4.33
C TYR A 529 -15.43 -11.33 5.71
N ASP A 530 -16.21 -11.12 6.78
CA ASP A 530 -15.87 -11.44 8.17
C ASP A 530 -15.40 -12.89 8.37
N ARG A 531 -16.08 -13.85 7.76
CA ARG A 531 -15.74 -15.28 7.87
C ARG A 531 -14.44 -15.61 7.14
N LEU A 532 -14.20 -15.00 5.98
CA LEU A 532 -12.94 -15.16 5.24
C LEU A 532 -11.76 -14.59 6.04
N LEU A 533 -11.94 -13.43 6.66
CA LEU A 533 -10.94 -12.81 7.52
C LEU A 533 -10.69 -13.65 8.78
N GLU A 534 -11.73 -14.21 9.39
CA GLU A 534 -11.60 -15.09 10.55
C GLU A 534 -10.89 -16.41 10.19
N ALA A 535 -11.21 -17.00 9.04
CA ALA A 535 -10.53 -18.18 8.52
C ALA A 535 -9.02 -17.92 8.37
N LYS A 536 -8.64 -16.77 7.78
CA LYS A 536 -7.23 -16.36 7.67
C LYS A 536 -6.59 -16.23 9.06
N ARG A 537 -7.20 -15.47 9.97
CA ARG A 537 -6.67 -15.25 11.33
C ARG A 537 -6.45 -16.54 12.11
N ARG A 538 -7.36 -17.51 12.02
CA ARG A 538 -7.21 -18.81 12.69
C ARG A 538 -6.04 -19.61 12.13
N LEU A 539 -5.90 -19.65 10.81
CA LEU A 539 -4.78 -20.32 10.16
C LEU A 539 -3.44 -19.65 10.52
N ASP A 540 -3.37 -18.32 10.52
CA ASP A 540 -2.20 -17.56 10.97
C ASP A 540 -1.86 -17.92 12.44
N SER A 541 -2.88 -18.01 13.30
CA SER A 541 -2.69 -18.30 14.74
C SER A 541 -2.18 -19.70 15.05
N LEU A 542 -2.23 -20.65 14.10
CA LEU A 542 -1.66 -21.98 14.29
C LEU A 542 -0.13 -21.96 14.38
N GLY A 543 0.52 -20.92 13.85
CA GLY A 543 1.97 -20.77 13.90
C GLY A 543 2.76 -21.82 13.10
N ILE A 544 2.09 -22.65 12.29
CA ILE A 544 2.70 -23.67 11.43
C ILE A 544 2.88 -23.21 9.97
N PHE A 545 2.26 -22.09 9.61
CA PHE A 545 2.31 -21.51 8.27
C PHE A 545 3.11 -20.21 8.29
N SER A 546 4.08 -20.11 7.38
CA SER A 546 4.84 -18.89 7.10
C SER A 546 4.08 -17.88 6.25
N GLU A 547 2.99 -18.31 5.60
CA GLU A 547 2.11 -17.47 4.79
C GLU A 547 0.74 -18.12 4.68
N VAL A 548 -0.33 -17.33 4.87
CA VAL A 548 -1.73 -17.72 4.63
C VAL A 548 -2.39 -16.68 3.73
N LYS A 549 -2.90 -17.13 2.59
CA LYS A 549 -3.73 -16.35 1.68
C LYS A 549 -5.11 -16.98 1.58
N VAL A 550 -6.14 -16.17 1.82
CA VAL A 550 -7.54 -16.55 1.65
C VAL A 550 -8.13 -15.60 0.63
N GLU A 551 -8.43 -16.13 -0.55
CA GLU A 551 -8.91 -15.35 -1.69
C GLU A 551 -10.24 -15.90 -2.18
N GLU A 552 -11.12 -15.00 -2.62
CA GLU A 552 -12.38 -15.35 -3.26
C GLU A 552 -12.28 -15.22 -4.77
N GLN A 553 -12.86 -16.17 -5.49
CA GLN A 553 -12.95 -16.11 -6.95
C GLN A 553 -14.35 -16.46 -7.42
N MET A 554 -14.91 -15.62 -8.29
CA MET A 554 -16.19 -15.89 -8.96
C MET A 554 -16.21 -17.30 -9.58
N ALA A 555 -17.19 -18.09 -9.15
CA ALA A 555 -17.50 -19.44 -9.63
C ALA A 555 -18.67 -19.46 -10.61
N GLY A 556 -19.47 -18.40 -10.57
CA GLY A 556 -20.75 -18.26 -11.25
C GLY A 556 -21.43 -16.97 -10.80
N PRO A 557 -22.66 -16.70 -11.28
CA PRO A 557 -23.36 -15.43 -11.04
C PRO A 557 -23.60 -15.09 -9.56
N GLU A 558 -23.79 -16.11 -8.70
CA GLU A 558 -24.10 -15.97 -7.26
C GLU A 558 -23.21 -16.88 -6.40
N THR A 559 -22.11 -17.37 -6.96
CA THR A 559 -21.22 -18.31 -6.28
C THR A 559 -19.78 -17.89 -6.41
N VAL A 560 -19.01 -18.02 -5.33
CA VAL A 560 -17.57 -17.86 -5.28
C VAL A 560 -16.93 -19.15 -4.81
N ASN A 561 -15.71 -19.40 -5.24
CA ASN A 561 -14.87 -20.39 -4.58
C ASN A 561 -13.87 -19.69 -3.69
N VAL A 562 -13.58 -20.31 -2.57
CA VAL A 562 -12.60 -19.82 -1.61
C VAL A 562 -11.31 -20.60 -1.83
N SER A 563 -10.23 -19.90 -2.16
CA SER A 563 -8.90 -20.47 -2.29
C SER A 563 -8.11 -20.15 -1.03
N VAL A 564 -7.73 -21.19 -0.30
CA VAL A 564 -6.92 -21.13 0.91
C VAL A 564 -5.53 -21.66 0.55
N GLN A 565 -4.59 -20.74 0.34
CA GLN A 565 -3.20 -21.09 0.04
C GLN A 565 -2.39 -20.92 1.31
N VAL A 566 -1.72 -21.99 1.73
CA VAL A 566 -0.84 -21.97 2.90
C VAL A 566 0.58 -22.32 2.48
N ARG A 567 1.58 -21.75 3.16
CA ARG A 567 2.98 -22.18 3.02
C ARG A 567 3.50 -22.65 4.36
N GLU A 568 3.70 -23.95 4.51
CA GLU A 568 4.27 -24.54 5.73
C GLU A 568 5.65 -23.97 6.03
N GLY A 569 5.89 -23.63 7.30
CA GLY A 569 7.20 -23.18 7.76
C GLY A 569 8.18 -24.33 8.01
N GLU A 570 9.48 -24.04 7.99
CA GLU A 570 10.51 -25.02 8.36
C GLU A 570 10.38 -25.39 9.86
N GLN A 571 10.51 -26.67 10.21
CA GLN A 571 10.38 -27.16 11.58
C GLN A 571 11.47 -26.53 12.48
N ASN A 572 11.11 -26.11 13.71
CA ASN A 572 12.01 -25.46 14.66
C ASN A 572 12.64 -24.15 14.13
N TYR A 573 11.90 -23.43 13.29
CA TYR A 573 12.32 -22.11 12.81
C TYR A 573 11.98 -21.05 13.87
N GLY A 574 13.03 -20.43 14.43
CA GLY A 574 12.94 -19.25 15.26
C GLY A 574 13.49 -18.06 14.48
N SER A 575 12.67 -17.07 14.17
CA SER A 575 13.12 -15.80 13.61
C SER A 575 12.92 -14.68 14.63
N LEU A 576 13.96 -13.85 14.78
CA LEU A 576 13.91 -12.62 15.56
C LEU A 576 13.84 -11.46 14.58
N GLY A 577 12.67 -10.84 14.47
CA GLY A 577 12.43 -9.71 13.57
C GLY A 577 12.29 -8.40 14.34
N LEU A 578 12.91 -7.33 13.82
CA LEU A 578 12.64 -5.95 14.22
C LEU A 578 11.72 -5.33 13.17
N GLY A 579 10.45 -5.17 13.50
CA GLY A 579 9.43 -4.61 12.61
C GLY A 579 8.95 -3.24 13.07
N LEU A 580 8.61 -2.38 12.11
CA LEU A 580 7.84 -1.16 12.33
C LEU A 580 6.39 -1.44 11.89
N GLU A 581 5.44 -1.41 12.82
CA GLU A 581 4.03 -1.64 12.54
C GLU A 581 3.25 -0.33 12.76
N THR A 582 2.45 0.08 11.77
CA THR A 582 1.49 1.18 11.91
C THR A 582 0.12 0.58 12.18
N ARG A 583 -0.60 1.08 13.19
CA ARG A 583 -1.91 0.53 13.61
C ARG A 583 -3.06 0.81 12.63
N GLU A 584 -2.81 1.61 11.58
CA GLU A 584 -3.83 2.10 10.67
C GLU A 584 -3.41 1.80 9.22
N GLU A 585 -4.37 1.35 8.40
CA GLU A 585 -4.23 1.32 6.95
C GLU A 585 -3.91 2.73 6.45
N VAL A 586 -2.96 2.84 5.51
CA VAL A 586 -2.58 4.11 4.89
C VAL A 586 -3.78 4.68 4.14
N ARG A 587 -4.54 5.58 4.77
CA ARG A 587 -5.72 6.19 4.13
C ARG A 587 -5.47 7.56 3.48
N THR A 588 -4.43 8.33 3.82
CA THR A 588 -4.03 9.54 3.05
C THR A 588 -2.64 10.02 3.49
N ILE A 589 -1.83 10.61 2.59
CA ILE A 589 -0.47 11.14 2.86
C ILE A 589 -0.46 12.36 3.82
N ALA A 590 -1.62 12.94 4.15
CA ALA A 590 -1.71 14.27 4.75
C ALA A 590 -1.63 14.39 6.29
N LEU A 591 -1.61 13.29 7.06
CA LEU A 591 -1.55 13.37 8.54
C LEU A 591 -0.57 12.33 9.12
N TRP A 592 0.71 12.64 9.10
CA TRP A 592 1.75 11.85 9.79
C TRP A 592 1.78 12.18 11.29
N GLN A 593 0.91 11.53 12.07
CA GLN A 593 1.08 11.38 13.52
C GLN A 593 0.74 9.95 13.95
N ASN A 594 1.40 8.95 13.35
CA ASN A 594 1.35 7.58 13.84
C ASN A 594 2.60 7.25 14.65
N GLY A 595 2.40 6.90 15.91
CA GLY A 595 3.48 6.48 16.80
C GLY A 595 4.07 5.15 16.35
N LEU A 596 5.19 5.22 15.63
CA LEU A 596 6.01 4.04 15.30
C LEU A 596 6.46 3.39 16.61
N ARG A 597 5.99 2.17 16.86
CA ARG A 597 6.48 1.37 17.97
C ARG A 597 7.39 0.28 17.40
N PRO A 598 8.65 0.20 17.86
CA PRO A 598 9.48 -0.95 17.52
C PRO A 598 8.81 -2.19 18.13
N ARG A 599 8.51 -3.18 17.30
CA ARG A 599 8.01 -4.47 17.75
C ARG A 599 9.13 -5.48 17.57
N ILE A 600 9.49 -6.13 18.68
CA ILE A 600 10.29 -7.35 18.65
C ILE A 600 9.29 -8.47 18.42
N THR A 601 9.32 -9.05 17.23
CA THR A 601 8.53 -10.24 16.91
C THR A 601 9.45 -11.44 16.97
N ALA A 602 9.17 -12.33 17.92
CA ALA A 602 9.73 -13.67 17.95
C ALA A 602 8.66 -14.59 17.37
N GLU A 603 8.92 -15.13 16.18
CA GLU A 603 8.08 -16.17 15.59
C GLU A 603 8.77 -17.51 15.82
N TYR A 604 8.05 -18.41 16.49
CA TYR A 604 8.50 -19.76 16.74
C TYR A 604 7.51 -20.73 16.08
N ILE A 605 7.98 -21.41 15.03
CA ILE A 605 7.22 -22.44 14.34
C ILE A 605 7.47 -23.76 15.07
N GLY A 606 6.54 -24.09 15.97
CA GLY A 606 6.60 -25.30 16.79
C GLY A 606 6.52 -26.58 15.98
N SER A 607 7.03 -27.67 16.54
CA SER A 607 6.99 -28.99 15.91
C SER A 607 5.54 -29.49 15.77
N ASN A 608 5.23 -30.04 14.59
CA ASN A 608 3.95 -30.70 14.32
C ASN A 608 3.84 -31.99 15.16
N PHE A 609 3.20 -31.92 16.32
CA PHE A 609 2.97 -33.08 17.20
C PHE A 609 1.92 -34.07 16.67
N PHE A 610 1.15 -33.72 15.64
CA PHE A 610 0.08 -34.56 15.08
C PHE A 610 0.52 -35.40 13.87
N ARG A 611 1.72 -35.99 13.98
CA ARG A 611 2.31 -36.77 12.89
C ARG A 611 1.70 -38.17 12.74
N ASN A 612 1.03 -38.73 13.75
CA ASN A 612 0.33 -40.01 13.67
C ASN A 612 -0.78 -40.11 14.74
N ALA A 613 -2.03 -40.04 14.31
CA ALA A 613 -3.22 -40.64 14.95
C ALA A 613 -4.34 -40.71 13.90
#